data_AF-A0A4D7C6L1-F1
#
_entry.id   AF-A0A4D7C6L1-F1
#
_cell.length_a   1.000
_cell.length_b   1.000
_cell.length_c   1.000
_cell.angle_alpha   90.00
_cell.angle_beta   90.00
_cell.angle_gamma   90.00
#
_symmetry.space_group_name_H-M   'P 1'
#
loop_
_entity.id
_entity.type
_entity.pdbx_description
1 polymer ?
#
loop_
_entity_poly.entity_id
_entity_poly.type
_entity_poly.pdbx_seq_one_letter_code
_entity_poly.pdbx_strand_id
1 'polypeptide(L)'
;MMASRASFQQFTATFFEECHELISDTEQHLTQLKDGTGDSETLNAVFRAVHSIKAGAGALDFGQLVEFTHIFEATLEKLRSNVKTCEAPVIDVLFQAFDILVDLVRAAEHGETLCPDVTREAQNLLLAIFGEAPAPMQRTIPHPRANRARPPTPSVLSRAPTFSARPMNRS
;
A
#
# COMPACT_ATOMS: atom_id res chain seq x y z
N MET A 1 0.72 12.57 30.89
CA MET A 1 0.73 11.54 29.83
C MET A 1 -0.66 11.19 29.24
N MET A 2 -1.75 11.88 29.57
CA MET A 2 -3.08 11.60 28.98
C MET A 2 -3.24 12.02 27.50
N ALA A 3 -2.54 13.07 27.06
CA ALA A 3 -2.64 13.57 25.69
C ALA A 3 -2.21 12.54 24.63
N SER A 4 -1.18 11.72 24.90
CA SER A 4 -0.70 10.71 23.95
C SER A 4 -1.69 9.57 23.72
N ARG A 5 -2.52 9.24 24.71
CA ARG A 5 -3.52 8.15 24.61
C ARG A 5 -4.77 8.62 23.87
N ALA A 6 -5.23 9.84 24.14
CA ALA A 6 -6.35 10.45 23.44
C ALA A 6 -6.05 10.66 21.94
N SER A 7 -4.85 11.13 21.60
CA SER A 7 -4.44 11.29 20.19
C SER A 7 -4.35 9.96 19.45
N PHE A 8 -3.88 8.89 20.11
CA PHE A 8 -3.84 7.55 19.52
C PHE A 8 -5.25 6.99 19.26
N GLN A 9 -6.18 7.17 20.21
CA GLN A 9 -7.56 6.75 20.04
C GLN A 9 -8.27 7.52 18.91
N GLN A 10 -8.02 8.82 18.80
CA GLN A 10 -8.55 9.63 17.69
C GLN A 10 -8.02 9.13 16.34
N PHE A 11 -6.71 8.90 16.23
CA PHE A 11 -6.09 8.40 15.01
C PHE A 11 -6.62 7.01 14.62
N THR A 12 -6.82 6.13 15.61
CA THR A 12 -7.40 4.80 15.40
C THR A 12 -8.86 4.90 14.91
N ALA A 13 -9.66 5.79 15.49
CA ALA A 13 -11.05 5.99 15.07
C ALA A 13 -11.13 6.50 13.62
N THR A 14 -10.33 7.51 13.27
CA THR A 14 -10.26 8.02 11.88
C THR A 14 -9.83 6.94 10.89
N PHE A 15 -8.86 6.10 11.26
CA PHE A 15 -8.47 4.97 10.41
C PHE A 15 -9.63 4.00 10.12
N PHE A 16 -10.44 3.66 11.13
CA PHE A 16 -11.57 2.75 10.90
C PHE A 16 -12.68 3.43 10.09
N GLU A 17 -12.96 4.72 10.32
CA GLU A 17 -13.86 5.50 9.47
C GLU A 17 -13.42 5.46 7.99
N GLU A 18 -12.14 5.72 7.72
CA GLU A 18 -11.57 5.62 6.37
C GLU A 18 -11.66 4.20 5.80
N CYS A 19 -11.42 3.16 6.62
CA CYS A 19 -11.54 1.77 6.17
C CYS A 19 -12.97 1.45 5.73
N HIS A 20 -13.98 1.90 6.46
CA HIS A 20 -15.39 1.65 6.12
C HIS A 20 -15.77 2.32 4.79
N GLU A 21 -15.29 3.53 4.52
CA GLU A 21 -15.46 4.20 3.23
C GLU A 21 -14.78 3.41 2.10
N LEU A 22 -13.50 3.04 2.29
CA LEU A 22 -12.73 2.29 1.30
C LEU A 22 -13.32 0.89 1.02
N ILE A 23 -13.87 0.23 2.03
CA ILE A 23 -14.56 -1.05 1.91
C ILE A 23 -15.81 -0.88 1.04
N SER A 24 -16.66 0.11 1.35
CA SER A 24 -17.86 0.40 0.57
C SER A 24 -17.53 0.67 -0.91
N ASP A 25 -16.53 1.50 -1.17
CA ASP A 25 -16.09 1.82 -2.54
C ASP A 25 -15.54 0.58 -3.25
N THR A 26 -14.78 -0.26 -2.53
CA THR A 26 -14.22 -1.50 -3.07
C THR A 26 -15.31 -2.47 -3.48
N GLU A 27 -16.36 -2.65 -2.67
CA GLU A 27 -17.51 -3.51 -2.99
C GLU A 27 -18.18 -3.08 -4.31
N GLN A 28 -18.39 -1.76 -4.47
CA GLN A 28 -18.97 -1.20 -5.69
C GLN A 28 -18.08 -1.49 -6.91
N HIS A 29 -16.77 -1.30 -6.77
CA HIS A 29 -15.83 -1.58 -7.86
C HIS A 29 -15.74 -3.07 -8.21
N LEU A 30 -15.74 -3.96 -7.23
CA LEU A 30 -15.78 -5.41 -7.49
C LEU A 30 -17.08 -5.82 -8.19
N THR A 31 -18.20 -5.19 -7.83
CA THR A 31 -19.49 -5.40 -8.49
C THR A 31 -19.46 -4.93 -9.94
N GLN A 32 -18.88 -3.75 -10.22
CA GLN A 32 -18.69 -3.27 -11.59
C GLN A 32 -17.86 -4.24 -12.44
N LEU A 33 -16.78 -4.79 -11.88
CA LEU A 33 -15.96 -5.80 -12.55
C LEU A 33 -16.77 -7.07 -12.84
N LYS A 34 -17.58 -7.54 -11.87
CA LYS A 34 -18.45 -8.71 -12.02
C LYS A 34 -19.50 -8.54 -13.12
N ASP A 35 -20.11 -7.36 -13.17
CA ASP A 35 -21.16 -7.04 -14.14
C ASP A 35 -20.60 -6.71 -15.54
N GLY A 36 -19.27 -6.73 -15.71
CA GLY A 36 -18.60 -6.38 -16.96
C GLY A 36 -18.68 -4.91 -17.34
N THR A 37 -19.02 -4.04 -16.37
CA THR A 37 -19.07 -2.58 -16.56
C THR A 37 -17.80 -1.88 -16.07
N GLY A 38 -16.96 -2.58 -15.31
CA GLY A 38 -15.66 -2.11 -14.85
C GLY A 38 -14.53 -2.37 -15.84
N ASP A 39 -13.48 -1.56 -15.74
CA ASP A 39 -12.30 -1.64 -16.58
C ASP A 39 -11.00 -1.66 -15.74
N SER A 40 -9.85 -1.43 -16.40
CA SER A 40 -8.56 -1.35 -15.74
C SER A 40 -8.50 -0.26 -14.65
N GLU A 41 -9.23 0.84 -14.81
CA GLU A 41 -9.29 1.90 -13.79
C GLU A 41 -10.11 1.46 -12.57
N THR A 42 -11.20 0.70 -12.79
CA THR A 42 -11.94 0.06 -11.68
C THR A 42 -11.03 -0.87 -10.87
N LEU A 43 -10.22 -1.70 -11.53
CA LEU A 43 -9.25 -2.57 -10.85
C LEU A 43 -8.16 -1.77 -10.12
N ASN A 44 -7.68 -0.67 -10.71
CA ASN A 44 -6.72 0.23 -10.07
C ASN A 44 -7.32 0.90 -8.82
N ALA A 45 -8.61 1.23 -8.83
CA ALA A 45 -9.29 1.80 -7.68
C ALA A 45 -9.33 0.80 -6.51
N VAL A 46 -9.70 -0.46 -6.76
CA VAL A 46 -9.66 -1.54 -5.76
C VAL A 46 -8.26 -1.70 -5.16
N PHE A 47 -7.22 -1.70 -5.99
CA PHE A 47 -5.84 -1.76 -5.49
C PHE A 47 -5.49 -0.59 -4.58
N ARG A 48 -5.82 0.65 -4.97
CA ARG A 48 -5.51 1.82 -4.14
C ARG A 48 -6.21 1.74 -2.78
N ALA A 49 -7.44 1.25 -2.75
CA ALA A 49 -8.18 1.06 -1.50
C ALA A 49 -7.48 0.03 -0.59
N VAL A 50 -7.15 -1.16 -1.11
CA VAL A 50 -6.45 -2.20 -0.35
C VAL A 50 -5.06 -1.72 0.12
N HIS A 51 -4.32 -0.99 -0.72
CA HIS A 51 -3.02 -0.42 -0.38
C HIS A 51 -3.13 0.61 0.76
N SER A 52 -4.15 1.47 0.74
CA SER A 52 -4.40 2.45 1.81
C SER A 52 -4.74 1.75 3.13
N ILE A 53 -5.59 0.72 3.11
CA ILE A 53 -5.91 -0.07 4.30
C ILE A 53 -4.65 -0.74 4.87
N LYS A 54 -3.81 -1.35 4.03
CA LYS A 54 -2.51 -1.93 4.45
C LYS A 54 -1.62 -0.88 5.12
N ALA A 55 -1.50 0.30 4.52
CA ALA A 55 -0.64 1.37 5.04
C ALA A 55 -1.09 1.85 6.41
N GLY A 56 -2.41 2.07 6.59
CA GLY A 56 -2.98 2.44 7.90
C GLY A 56 -2.85 1.33 8.94
N ALA A 57 -3.12 0.08 8.53
CA ALA A 57 -2.95 -1.10 9.39
C ALA A 57 -1.51 -1.26 9.88
N GLY A 58 -0.52 -1.00 9.01
CA GLY A 58 0.89 -1.03 9.37
C GLY A 58 1.31 0.10 10.31
N ALA A 59 0.69 1.27 10.23
CA ALA A 59 0.95 2.37 11.15
C ALA A 59 0.39 2.11 12.56
N LEU A 60 -0.68 1.31 12.67
CA LEU A 60 -1.36 0.94 13.91
C LEU A 60 -0.98 -0.44 14.46
N ASP A 61 -0.08 -1.16 13.77
CA ASP A 61 0.41 -2.50 14.13
C ASP A 61 -0.68 -3.60 14.15
N PHE A 62 -1.66 -3.51 13.24
CA PHE A 62 -2.67 -4.55 13.05
C PHE A 62 -2.11 -5.71 12.20
N GLY A 63 -1.29 -6.56 12.82
CA GLY A 63 -0.50 -7.59 12.13
C GLY A 63 -1.28 -8.51 11.18
N GLN A 64 -2.41 -9.07 11.61
CA GLN A 64 -3.23 -9.95 10.75
C GLN A 64 -3.79 -9.21 9.53
N LEU A 65 -4.22 -7.96 9.70
CA LEU A 65 -4.73 -7.13 8.62
C LEU A 65 -3.62 -6.78 7.63
N VAL A 66 -2.43 -6.43 8.12
CA VAL A 66 -1.24 -6.18 7.28
C VAL A 66 -0.85 -7.41 6.47
N GLU A 67 -0.80 -8.57 7.11
CA GLU A 67 -0.42 -9.83 6.48
C GLU A 67 -1.38 -10.22 5.35
N PHE A 68 -2.69 -10.14 5.62
CA PHE A 68 -3.71 -10.45 4.64
C PHE A 68 -3.74 -9.45 3.48
N THR A 69 -3.77 -8.16 3.78
CA THR A 69 -3.81 -7.09 2.75
C THR A 69 -2.57 -7.12 1.87
N HIS A 70 -1.40 -7.52 2.37
CA HIS A 70 -0.21 -7.67 1.55
C HIS A 70 -0.37 -8.74 0.44
N ILE A 71 -0.94 -9.91 0.75
CA ILE A 71 -1.21 -10.96 -0.24
C ILE A 71 -2.30 -10.52 -1.22
N PHE A 72 -3.34 -9.87 -0.71
CA PHE A 72 -4.42 -9.35 -1.55
C PHE A 72 -3.91 -8.28 -2.53
N GLU A 73 -3.11 -7.33 -2.04
CA GLU A 73 -2.47 -6.30 -2.84
C GLU A 73 -1.57 -6.89 -3.94
N ALA A 74 -0.76 -7.90 -3.60
CA ALA A 74 0.11 -8.58 -4.57
C ALA A 74 -0.70 -9.31 -5.66
N THR A 75 -1.86 -9.86 -5.32
CA THR A 75 -2.78 -10.48 -6.28
C THR A 75 -3.32 -9.41 -7.25
N LEU A 76 -3.79 -8.28 -6.73
CA LEU A 76 -4.30 -7.16 -7.53
C LEU A 76 -3.20 -6.54 -8.43
N GLU A 77 -1.94 -6.52 -7.97
CA GLU A 77 -0.78 -6.08 -8.76
C GLU A 77 -0.58 -6.96 -10.01
N LYS A 78 -0.67 -8.27 -9.83
CA LYS A 78 -0.53 -9.22 -10.94
C LYS A 78 -1.69 -9.11 -11.92
N LEU A 79 -2.91 -8.92 -11.42
CA LEU A 79 -4.09 -8.70 -12.28
C LEU A 79 -3.96 -7.43 -13.11
N ARG A 80 -3.55 -6.30 -12.52
CA ARG A 80 -3.38 -5.04 -13.30
C ARG A 80 -2.26 -5.10 -14.33
N SER A 81 -1.23 -5.90 -14.03
CA SER A 81 -0.10 -6.10 -14.94
C SER A 81 -0.46 -6.99 -16.15
N ASN A 82 -1.74 -7.37 -16.30
CA ASN A 82 -2.25 -8.28 -17.34
C ASN A 82 -1.54 -9.64 -17.35
N VAL A 83 -1.02 -10.09 -16.20
CA VAL A 83 -0.43 -11.44 -16.06
C VAL A 83 -1.53 -12.51 -16.20
N LYS A 84 -2.78 -12.16 -15.85
CA LYS A 84 -3.96 -13.00 -16.01
C LYS A 84 -5.20 -12.14 -16.23
N THR A 85 -6.11 -12.60 -17.09
CA THR A 85 -7.38 -11.93 -17.36
C THR A 85 -8.27 -11.98 -16.11
N CYS A 86 -8.91 -10.85 -15.78
CA CYS A 86 -9.90 -10.77 -14.71
C CYS A 86 -11.23 -11.37 -15.19
N GLU A 87 -11.34 -12.69 -15.13
CA GLU A 87 -12.53 -13.46 -15.52
C GLU A 87 -13.39 -13.79 -14.30
N ALA A 88 -14.63 -14.24 -14.52
CA ALA A 88 -15.59 -14.53 -13.43
C ALA A 88 -15.02 -15.37 -12.27
N PRO A 89 -14.25 -16.46 -12.49
CA PRO A 89 -13.67 -17.23 -11.39
C PRO A 89 -12.65 -16.44 -10.55
N VAL A 90 -11.94 -15.50 -11.16
CA VAL A 90 -11.00 -14.60 -10.45
C VAL A 90 -11.79 -13.63 -9.60
N ILE A 91 -12.84 -13.04 -10.17
CA ILE A 91 -13.71 -12.07 -9.48
C ILE A 91 -14.37 -12.72 -8.25
N ASP A 92 -14.85 -13.96 -8.36
CA ASP A 92 -15.42 -14.69 -7.21
C ASP A 92 -14.40 -14.88 -6.08
N VAL A 93 -13.13 -15.10 -6.40
CA VAL A 93 -12.05 -15.17 -5.39
C VAL A 93 -11.74 -13.80 -4.80
N LEU A 94 -11.81 -12.72 -5.60
CA LEU A 94 -11.64 -11.35 -5.09
C LEU A 94 -12.76 -10.97 -4.10
N PHE A 95 -14.01 -11.38 -4.36
CA PHE A 95 -15.11 -11.21 -3.41
C PHE A 95 -14.89 -11.98 -2.11
N GLN A 96 -14.48 -13.25 -2.18
CA GLN A 96 -14.15 -14.02 -0.97
C GLN A 96 -13.02 -13.37 -0.17
N ALA A 97 -11.99 -12.87 -0.84
CA ALA A 97 -10.92 -12.14 -0.17
C ALA A 97 -11.39 -10.80 0.43
N PHE A 98 -12.32 -10.12 -0.25
CA PHE A 98 -12.94 -8.89 0.24
C PHE A 98 -13.79 -9.14 1.49
N ASP A 99 -14.56 -10.22 1.55
CA ASP A 99 -15.32 -10.60 2.76
C ASP A 99 -14.39 -10.81 3.96
N ILE A 100 -13.27 -11.50 3.75
CA ILE A 100 -12.25 -11.68 4.81
C ILE A 100 -11.58 -10.35 5.20
N LEU A 101 -11.37 -9.43 4.26
CA LEU A 101 -10.86 -8.09 4.56
C LEU A 101 -11.82 -7.34 5.49
N VAL A 102 -13.12 -7.37 5.19
CA VAL A 102 -14.17 -6.74 6.00
C VAL A 102 -14.17 -7.31 7.41
N ASP A 103 -14.15 -8.64 7.54
CA ASP A 103 -14.12 -9.30 8.85
C ASP A 103 -12.84 -8.95 9.63
N LEU A 104 -11.68 -8.84 8.97
CA LEU A 104 -10.42 -8.46 9.60
C LEU A 104 -10.44 -7.03 10.12
N VAL A 105 -10.99 -6.09 9.34
CA VAL A 105 -11.16 -4.70 9.78
C VAL A 105 -12.09 -4.64 11.00
N ARG A 106 -13.22 -5.35 10.93
CA ARG A 106 -14.17 -5.44 12.05
C ARG A 106 -13.52 -6.05 13.30
N ALA A 107 -12.77 -7.15 13.15
CA ALA A 107 -12.08 -7.78 14.27
C ALA A 107 -11.06 -6.81 14.90
N ALA A 108 -10.26 -6.13 14.07
CA ALA A 108 -9.30 -5.13 14.54
C ALA A 108 -9.97 -3.98 15.30
N GLU A 109 -11.12 -3.49 14.82
CA GLU A 109 -11.91 -2.42 15.45
C GLU A 109 -12.41 -2.80 16.85
N HIS A 110 -12.79 -4.08 17.04
CA HIS A 110 -13.28 -4.59 18.32
C HIS A 110 -12.16 -5.13 19.23
N GLY A 111 -10.90 -5.09 18.78
CA GLY A 111 -9.77 -5.69 19.49
C GLY A 111 -9.81 -7.22 19.54
N GLU A 112 -10.49 -7.82 18.57
CA GLU A 112 -10.62 -9.26 18.39
C GLU A 112 -9.58 -9.80 17.40
N THR A 113 -9.58 -11.12 17.23
CA THR A 113 -8.68 -11.82 16.30
C THR A 113 -9.49 -12.86 15.56
N LEU A 114 -9.41 -12.83 14.24
CA LEU A 114 -10.00 -13.87 13.41
C LEU A 114 -9.22 -15.17 13.53
N CYS A 115 -9.91 -16.28 13.24
CA CYS A 115 -9.26 -17.57 13.17
C CYS A 115 -8.19 -17.55 12.04
N PRO A 116 -6.91 -17.86 12.33
CA PRO A 116 -5.84 -17.87 11.32
C PRO A 116 -6.07 -18.85 10.18
N ASP A 117 -6.90 -19.88 10.40
CA ASP A 117 -7.24 -20.85 9.36
C ASP A 117 -8.10 -20.21 8.26
N VAL A 118 -9.03 -19.34 8.63
CA VAL A 118 -9.91 -18.63 7.70
C VAL A 118 -9.10 -17.67 6.83
N THR A 119 -8.21 -16.89 7.43
CA THR A 119 -7.36 -15.95 6.68
C THR A 119 -6.39 -16.69 5.75
N ARG A 120 -5.83 -17.81 6.21
CA ARG A 120 -4.94 -18.66 5.40
C ARG A 120 -5.65 -19.31 4.23
N GLU A 121 -6.89 -19.76 4.40
CA GLU A 121 -7.68 -20.33 3.31
C GLU A 121 -7.90 -19.30 2.20
N ALA A 122 -8.32 -18.08 2.55
CA ALA A 122 -8.50 -17.00 1.57
C ALA A 122 -7.18 -16.58 0.90
N GLN A 123 -6.07 -16.53 1.64
CA GLN A 123 -4.74 -16.31 1.05
C GLN A 123 -4.38 -17.41 0.04
N ASN A 124 -4.66 -18.67 0.35
CA ASN A 124 -4.40 -19.78 -0.57
C ASN A 124 -5.24 -19.68 -1.84
N LEU A 125 -6.51 -19.27 -1.75
CA LEU A 125 -7.37 -19.04 -2.91
C LEU A 125 -6.81 -17.93 -3.82
N LEU A 126 -6.36 -16.81 -3.22
CA LEU A 126 -5.73 -15.71 -3.94
C LEU A 126 -4.47 -16.16 -4.70
N LEU A 127 -3.62 -16.96 -4.05
CA LEU A 127 -2.39 -17.47 -4.66
C LEU A 127 -2.67 -18.51 -5.76
N ALA A 128 -3.69 -19.34 -5.56
CA ALA A 128 -4.13 -20.35 -6.51
C ALA A 128 -4.61 -19.74 -7.84
N ILE A 129 -5.03 -18.46 -7.86
CA ILE A 129 -5.33 -17.73 -9.11
C ILE A 129 -4.15 -17.83 -10.08
N PHE A 130 -2.90 -17.77 -9.61
CA PHE A 130 -1.72 -17.79 -10.47
C PHE A 130 -1.02 -19.14 -10.55
N GLY A 131 -1.60 -20.19 -9.94
CA GLY A 131 -0.93 -21.49 -9.83
C GLY A 131 0.31 -21.47 -8.94
N GLU A 132 0.44 -20.45 -8.07
CA GLU A 132 1.51 -20.37 -7.08
C GLU A 132 1.09 -21.07 -5.78
N ALA A 133 2.00 -21.88 -5.22
CA ALA A 133 1.91 -22.32 -3.85
C ALA A 133 2.31 -21.17 -2.91
N PRO A 134 1.80 -21.11 -1.66
CA PRO A 134 2.20 -20.08 -0.71
C PRO A 134 3.71 -20.07 -0.51
N ALA A 135 4.34 -19.00 -1.00
CA ALA A 135 5.76 -18.77 -0.80
C ALA A 135 6.00 -18.59 0.71
N PRO A 136 7.08 -19.18 1.26
CA PRO A 136 7.43 -18.94 2.65
C PRO A 136 7.66 -17.44 2.85
N MET A 137 6.92 -16.88 3.82
CA MET A 137 6.92 -15.45 4.13
C MET A 137 8.34 -14.95 4.40
N GLN A 138 8.90 -14.21 3.46
CA GLN A 138 10.09 -13.42 3.73
C GLN A 138 9.63 -12.16 4.47
N ARG A 139 10.07 -12.02 5.72
CA ARG A 139 9.97 -10.75 6.47
C ARG A 139 10.67 -9.66 5.65
N THR A 140 9.90 -8.83 4.97
CA THR A 140 10.43 -7.63 4.32
C THR A 140 10.81 -6.65 5.43
N ILE A 141 12.12 -6.49 5.62
CA ILE A 141 12.72 -5.46 6.47
C ILE A 141 12.26 -4.09 5.95
N PRO A 142 11.84 -3.14 6.81
CA PRO A 142 11.44 -1.82 6.35
C PRO A 142 12.60 -1.13 5.60
N HIS A 143 12.34 -0.68 4.37
CA HIS A 143 13.24 0.23 3.68
C HIS A 143 13.33 1.56 4.47
N PRO A 144 14.53 2.08 4.76
CA PRO A 144 14.66 3.38 5.40
C PRO A 144 14.18 4.47 4.43
N ARG A 145 13.22 5.26 4.91
CA ARG A 145 12.65 6.44 4.24
C ARG A 145 13.79 7.37 3.79
N ALA A 146 14.01 7.47 2.48
CA ALA A 146 14.93 8.44 1.89
C ALA A 146 14.43 9.85 2.19
N ASN A 147 15.08 10.48 3.16
CA ASN A 147 14.90 11.87 3.53
C ASN A 147 15.28 12.75 2.34
N ARG A 148 14.28 13.31 1.64
CA ARG A 148 14.51 14.24 0.53
C ARG A 148 14.83 15.63 1.10
N ALA A 149 16.06 15.80 1.55
CA ALA A 149 16.61 17.10 1.91
C ALA A 149 16.92 17.91 0.63
N ARG A 150 16.16 19.00 0.48
CA ARG A 150 16.31 20.25 -0.30
C ARG A 150 17.51 20.40 -1.26
N PRO A 151 17.33 20.90 -2.50
CA PRO A 151 18.45 21.32 -3.35
C PRO A 151 19.08 22.64 -2.85
N PRO A 152 20.40 22.84 -3.01
CA PRO A 152 21.05 24.11 -2.69
C PRO A 152 20.82 25.14 -3.80
N THR A 153 20.56 26.38 -3.39
CA THR A 153 20.54 27.59 -4.22
C THR A 153 21.90 27.88 -4.83
N PRO A 154 22.01 28.37 -6.09
CA PRO A 154 23.28 28.83 -6.64
C PRO A 154 23.66 30.20 -6.05
N SER A 155 24.80 30.25 -5.37
CA SER A 155 25.42 31.50 -4.90
C SER A 155 26.21 32.13 -6.05
N VAL A 156 25.91 33.39 -6.36
CA VAL A 156 26.53 34.18 -7.41
C VAL A 156 27.75 34.93 -6.85
N LEU A 157 28.72 35.16 -7.74
CA LEU A 157 29.69 36.27 -7.77
C LEU A 157 31.07 36.07 -7.11
N SER A 158 32.11 36.12 -7.96
CA SER A 158 33.11 37.20 -7.98
C SER A 158 34.52 36.67 -8.26
N ARG A 159 35.06 36.97 -9.46
CA ARG A 159 36.50 36.90 -9.76
C ARG A 159 37.05 38.32 -9.74
N ALA A 160 37.88 38.63 -8.75
CA ALA A 160 38.73 39.81 -8.73
C ALA A 160 40.01 39.59 -9.56
N PRO A 161 40.68 40.65 -10.06
CA PRO A 161 41.86 40.54 -10.90
C PRO A 161 43.14 40.44 -10.06
N THR A 162 44.18 39.79 -10.59
CA THR A 162 45.53 39.86 -10.00
C THR A 162 46.52 40.30 -11.07
N PHE A 163 46.96 41.54 -10.92
CA PHE A 163 48.11 42.13 -11.59
C PHE A 163 49.39 41.58 -10.95
N SER A 164 50.33 41.07 -11.75
CA SER A 164 51.73 41.04 -11.33
C SER A 164 52.67 41.00 -12.54
N ALA A 165 53.49 42.03 -12.62
CA ALA A 165 54.44 42.34 -13.67
C ALA A 165 55.83 41.72 -13.40
N ARG A 166 56.61 41.42 -14.46
CA ARG A 166 58.08 41.58 -14.53
C ARG A 166 58.68 41.22 -15.93
N PRO A 167 59.95 41.54 -16.26
CA PRO A 167 60.25 42.64 -17.19
C PRO A 167 61.12 42.28 -18.42
N MET A 168 61.25 43.26 -19.32
CA MET A 168 62.33 43.59 -20.28
C MET A 168 63.30 42.50 -20.78
N ASN A 169 63.37 42.34 -22.11
CA ASN A 169 64.63 42.60 -22.82
C ASN A 169 64.42 43.00 -24.30
N ARG A 170 65.27 43.93 -24.75
CA ARG A 170 65.41 44.43 -26.13
C ARG A 170 66.04 43.38 -27.05
N SER A 171 65.68 43.44 -28.34
CA SER A 171 66.61 43.57 -29.48
C SER A 171 65.84 44.05 -30.71
#